data_AF-A0A3L7NX41-F1
#
_entry.id   AF-A0A3L7NX41-F1
#
_cell.length_a   1.000
_cell.length_b   1.000
_cell.length_c   1.000
_cell.angle_alpha   90.00
_cell.angle_beta   90.00
_cell.angle_gamma   90.00
#
_symmetry.space_group_name_H-M   'P 1'
#
loop_
_entity.id
_entity.type
_entity.pdbx_description
1 polymer ?
#
loop_
_entity_poly.entity_id
_entity_poly.type
_entity_poly.pdbx_seq_one_letter_code
_entity_poly.pdbx_strand_id
1 'polypeptide(L)'
;MALLACLKPESPADEALRRVMGADDIPAEAHGLTSSAAAALWVGKNPAMAIRLIAGWLSTREAIWWGALCQAQLVKVNAAVGPHEVLTQVVNWVREPVEHNREVLGKPGRGDSSPIGLMAQGVVLTLDNLSPLKDHPVACPAGLAHRMTGLAVLAAASRWPGRKRADCLNHFVALGVDVADGLHLWADEAMDRHAGLRLGSVTTSGTHPSGNIWEKWQ
;
A
#
# COMPACT_ATOMS: atom_id res chain seq x y z
N MET A 1 7.25 17.72 5.36
CA MET A 1 6.10 16.83 5.08
C MET A 1 6.39 15.50 5.75
N ALA A 2 5.70 15.16 6.84
CA ALA A 2 5.98 13.92 7.56
C ALA A 2 5.01 12.84 7.09
N LEU A 3 5.45 12.01 6.14
CA LEU A 3 4.75 10.76 5.84
C LEU A 3 4.68 9.92 7.12
N LEU A 4 3.57 9.20 7.33
CA LEU A 4 3.46 8.33 8.49
C LEU A 4 4.55 7.26 8.40
N ALA A 5 5.32 7.14 9.48
CA ALA A 5 6.35 6.13 9.62
C ALA A 5 5.73 4.73 9.66
N CYS A 6 6.52 3.75 9.25
CA CYS A 6 6.18 2.34 9.39
C CYS A 6 5.99 2.01 10.88
N LEU A 7 4.99 1.19 11.20
CA LEU A 7 4.85 0.65 12.53
C LEU A 7 5.78 -0.53 12.70
N LYS A 8 6.23 -0.76 13.94
CA LYS A 8 7.08 -1.91 14.22
C LYS A 8 6.29 -3.20 14.02
N PRO A 9 6.94 -4.32 13.69
CA PRO A 9 6.24 -5.60 13.50
C PRO A 9 5.49 -6.11 14.73
N GLU A 10 6.02 -5.80 15.90
CA GLU A 10 5.43 -6.04 17.22
C GLU A 10 4.36 -5.00 17.61
N SER A 11 4.15 -3.96 16.79
CA SER A 11 3.10 -2.99 17.03
C SER A 11 1.73 -3.68 17.08
N PRO A 12 0.87 -3.29 18.03
CA PRO A 12 -0.48 -3.81 18.14
C PRO A 12 -1.26 -3.70 16.83
N ALA A 13 -2.00 -4.75 16.47
CA ALA A 13 -2.79 -4.78 15.23
C ALA A 13 -3.88 -3.71 15.20
N ASP A 14 -4.44 -3.34 16.36
CA ASP A 14 -5.40 -2.25 16.49
C ASP A 14 -4.78 -0.88 16.20
N GLU A 15 -3.50 -0.66 16.54
CA GLU A 15 -2.77 0.56 16.16
C GLU A 15 -2.68 0.72 14.63
N ALA A 16 -2.31 -0.35 13.93
CA ALA A 16 -2.29 -0.37 12.46
C ALA A 16 -3.70 -0.14 11.88
N LEU A 17 -4.72 -0.80 12.41
CA LEU A 17 -6.09 -0.66 11.92
C LEU A 17 -6.68 0.74 12.15
N ARG A 18 -6.35 1.43 13.26
CA ARG A 18 -6.80 2.82 13.49
C ARG A 18 -6.37 3.80 12.39
N ARG A 19 -5.29 3.50 11.66
CA ARG A 19 -4.87 4.31 10.50
C ARG A 19 -5.85 4.19 9.33
N VAL A 20 -6.58 3.08 9.22
CA VAL A 20 -7.39 2.75 8.03
C VAL A 20 -8.89 2.62 8.28
N MET A 21 -9.36 2.62 9.53
CA MET A 21 -10.79 2.50 9.87
C MET A 21 -11.13 3.23 11.17
N GLY A 22 -12.43 3.37 11.45
CA GLY A 22 -12.91 3.90 12.72
C GLY A 22 -12.60 2.94 13.87
N ALA A 23 -12.44 3.46 15.08
CA ALA A 23 -12.16 2.63 16.26
C ALA A 23 -13.26 1.58 16.52
N ASP A 24 -14.52 1.94 16.24
CA ASP A 24 -15.68 1.06 16.41
C ASP A 24 -15.74 -0.08 15.37
N ASP A 25 -15.00 0.04 14.26
CA ASP A 25 -14.94 -0.98 13.20
C ASP A 25 -13.82 -2.01 13.43
N ILE A 26 -12.97 -1.80 14.44
CA ILE A 26 -11.82 -2.68 14.72
C ILE A 26 -12.33 -3.98 15.36
N PRO A 27 -12.04 -5.16 14.78
CA PRO A 27 -12.45 -6.42 15.37
C PRO A 27 -11.84 -6.63 16.75
N ALA A 28 -12.63 -7.13 17.71
CA ALA A 28 -12.11 -7.49 19.04
C ALA A 28 -10.97 -8.52 18.97
N GLU A 29 -10.97 -9.39 17.95
CA GLU A 29 -9.89 -10.35 17.66
C GLU A 29 -8.53 -9.68 17.39
N ALA A 30 -8.51 -8.40 17.00
CA ALA A 30 -7.27 -7.65 16.78
C ALA A 30 -6.57 -7.28 18.11
N HIS A 31 -7.33 -7.20 19.21
CA HIS A 31 -6.80 -6.75 20.48
C HIS A 31 -5.84 -7.78 21.06
N GLY A 32 -4.63 -7.34 21.41
CA GLY A 32 -3.58 -8.20 21.95
C GLY A 32 -2.80 -9.02 20.91
N LEU A 33 -3.12 -8.88 19.61
CA LEU A 33 -2.30 -9.42 18.53
C LEU A 33 -1.29 -8.37 18.05
N THR A 34 -0.11 -8.85 17.66
CA THR A 34 0.81 -8.06 16.85
C THR A 34 0.28 -7.98 15.42
N SER A 35 0.68 -6.95 14.67
CA SER A 35 0.28 -6.79 13.26
C SER A 35 0.68 -8.01 12.40
N SER A 36 1.87 -8.57 12.63
CA SER A 36 2.31 -9.79 11.94
C SER A 36 1.45 -11.02 12.27
N ALA A 37 1.12 -11.25 13.55
CA ALA A 37 0.25 -12.36 13.94
C ALA A 37 -1.18 -12.20 13.41
N ALA A 38 -1.73 -10.98 13.44
CA ALA A 38 -3.05 -10.70 12.90
C ALA A 38 -3.12 -10.86 11.37
N ALA A 39 -2.06 -10.48 10.64
CA ALA A 39 -1.97 -10.71 9.20
C ALA A 39 -1.99 -12.22 8.87
N ALA A 40 -1.22 -13.02 9.61
CA ALA A 40 -1.20 -14.47 9.46
C ALA A 40 -2.54 -15.14 9.81
N LEU A 41 -3.24 -14.64 10.83
CA LEU A 41 -4.58 -15.12 11.21
C LEU A 41 -5.61 -14.81 10.11
N TRP A 42 -5.58 -13.60 9.57
CA TRP A 42 -6.64 -13.11 8.68
C TRP A 42 -6.46 -13.47 7.21
N VAL A 43 -5.26 -13.83 6.75
CA VAL A 43 -5.07 -14.22 5.33
C VAL A 43 -6.05 -15.32 4.90
N GLY A 44 -6.27 -16.34 5.74
CA GLY A 44 -7.21 -17.42 5.44
C GLY A 44 -8.67 -17.16 5.85
N LYS A 45 -8.91 -16.32 6.86
CA LYS A 45 -10.24 -16.12 7.46
C LYS A 45 -10.96 -14.90 6.91
N ASN A 46 -10.25 -13.78 6.77
CA ASN A 46 -10.78 -12.51 6.28
C ASN A 46 -9.67 -11.71 5.58
N PRO A 47 -9.31 -12.07 4.34
CA PRO A 47 -8.21 -11.43 3.63
C PRO A 47 -8.45 -9.94 3.37
N ALA A 48 -9.71 -9.49 3.32
CA ALA A 48 -10.02 -8.09 3.21
C ALA A 48 -9.65 -7.29 4.47
N MET A 49 -9.69 -7.92 5.64
CA MET A 49 -9.18 -7.34 6.88
C MET A 49 -7.66 -7.36 6.90
N ALA A 50 -7.02 -8.45 6.45
CA ALA A 50 -5.57 -8.53 6.31
C ALA A 50 -5.01 -7.42 5.41
N ILE A 51 -5.67 -7.12 4.29
CA ILE A 51 -5.30 -6.00 3.40
C ILE A 51 -5.38 -4.65 4.11
N ARG A 52 -6.44 -4.39 4.90
CA ARG A 52 -6.57 -3.15 5.66
C ARG A 52 -5.48 -3.05 6.74
N LEU A 53 -5.23 -4.14 7.45
CA LEU A 53 -4.16 -4.23 8.44
C LEU A 53 -2.81 -3.89 7.83
N ILE A 54 -2.43 -4.54 6.72
CA ILE A 54 -1.17 -4.28 6.00
C ILE A 54 -1.12 -2.82 5.55
N ALA A 55 -2.20 -2.31 4.96
CA ALA A 55 -2.25 -0.94 4.50
C ALA A 55 -1.92 0.04 5.61
N GLY A 56 -2.40 -0.17 6.84
CA GLY A 56 -2.11 0.66 8.01
C GLY A 56 -0.76 0.38 8.69
N TRP A 57 -0.29 -0.87 8.62
CA TRP A 57 0.95 -1.32 9.22
C TRP A 57 2.17 -0.69 8.54
N LEU A 58 2.14 -0.60 7.21
CA LEU A 58 3.18 0.01 6.39
C LEU A 58 3.29 1.54 6.58
N SER A 59 4.46 2.11 6.30
CA SER A 59 4.58 3.56 6.11
C SER A 59 3.72 4.04 4.93
N THR A 60 3.45 5.34 4.83
CA THR A 60 2.68 5.88 3.69
C THR A 60 3.31 5.48 2.34
N ARG A 61 4.64 5.54 2.25
CA ARG A 61 5.38 5.23 1.02
C ARG A 61 5.32 3.74 0.68
N GLU A 62 5.55 2.88 1.67
CA GLU A 62 5.48 1.42 1.51
C GLU A 62 4.06 0.95 1.18
N ALA A 63 3.03 1.55 1.80
CA ALA A 63 1.64 1.23 1.48
C ALA A 63 1.34 1.53 0.01
N ILE A 64 1.68 2.74 -0.45
CA ILE A 64 1.48 3.13 -1.86
C ILE A 64 2.28 2.22 -2.81
N TRP A 65 3.50 1.87 -2.42
CA TRP A 65 4.34 0.96 -3.18
C TRP A 65 3.73 -0.45 -3.31
N TRP A 66 3.30 -1.03 -2.20
CA TRP A 66 2.61 -2.31 -2.17
C TRP A 66 1.33 -2.29 -3.00
N GLY A 67 0.57 -1.20 -2.96
CA GLY A 67 -0.58 -1.00 -3.82
C GLY A 67 -0.20 -1.03 -5.30
N ALA A 68 0.86 -0.32 -5.70
CA ALA A 68 1.36 -0.31 -7.07
C ALA A 68 1.83 -1.70 -7.54
N LEU A 69 2.51 -2.46 -6.67
CA LEU A 69 2.89 -3.85 -6.88
C LEU A 69 1.67 -4.73 -7.16
N CYS A 70 0.60 -4.60 -6.37
CA CYS A 70 -0.65 -5.32 -6.60
C CYS A 70 -1.28 -4.98 -7.97
N GLN A 71 -1.32 -3.69 -8.35
CA GLN A 71 -1.82 -3.27 -9.67
C GLN A 71 -0.97 -3.83 -10.82
N ALA A 72 0.36 -3.87 -10.66
CA ALA A 72 1.25 -4.44 -11.68
C ALA A 72 0.95 -5.93 -11.95
N GLN A 73 0.50 -6.69 -10.95
CA GLN A 73 0.06 -8.08 -11.18
C GLN A 73 -1.20 -8.13 -12.06
N LEU A 74 -2.14 -7.19 -11.90
CA LEU A 74 -3.32 -7.09 -12.75
C LEU A 74 -2.96 -6.73 -14.19
N VAL A 75 -1.96 -5.87 -14.39
CA VAL A 75 -1.47 -5.53 -15.75
C VAL A 75 -0.96 -6.77 -16.46
N LYS A 76 -0.19 -7.62 -15.78
CA LYS A 76 0.35 -8.87 -16.34
C LYS A 76 -0.72 -9.87 -16.79
N VAL A 77 -1.84 -9.92 -16.09
CA VAL A 77 -2.97 -10.80 -16.42
C VAL A 77 -4.05 -10.11 -17.27
N ASN A 78 -3.75 -8.92 -17.82
CA ASN A 78 -4.64 -8.11 -18.64
C ASN A 78 -6.01 -7.84 -17.96
N ALA A 79 -5.98 -7.61 -16.65
CA ALA A 79 -7.15 -7.31 -15.82
C ALA A 79 -7.07 -5.94 -15.12
N ALA A 80 -6.03 -5.15 -15.45
CA ALA A 80 -5.86 -3.81 -14.92
C ALA A 80 -7.03 -2.91 -15.34
N VAL A 81 -7.44 -2.04 -14.42
CA VAL A 81 -8.48 -1.05 -14.66
C VAL A 81 -7.93 0.32 -14.28
N GLY A 82 -7.94 1.23 -15.25
CA GLY A 82 -7.41 2.58 -15.15
C GLY A 82 -6.23 2.85 -16.08
N PRO A 83 -5.74 4.10 -16.16
CA PRO A 83 -4.68 4.47 -17.09
C PRO A 83 -3.30 3.98 -16.62
N HIS A 84 -2.58 3.21 -17.44
CA HIS A 84 -1.25 2.70 -17.10
C HIS A 84 -0.23 3.83 -16.83
N GLU A 85 -0.34 4.95 -17.53
CA GLU A 85 0.47 6.16 -17.31
C GLU A 85 0.36 6.69 -15.87
N VAL A 86 -0.80 6.55 -15.24
CA VAL A 86 -1.04 6.99 -13.86
C VAL A 86 -0.32 6.06 -12.89
N LEU A 87 -0.32 4.74 -13.15
CA LEU A 87 0.46 3.79 -12.35
C LEU A 87 1.97 4.10 -12.42
N THR A 88 2.49 4.42 -13.60
CA THR A 88 3.89 4.85 -13.76
C THR A 88 4.21 6.11 -12.95
N GLN A 89 3.29 7.09 -12.92
CA GLN A 89 3.46 8.31 -12.13
C GLN A 89 3.42 8.04 -10.62
N VAL A 90 2.56 7.12 -10.17
CA VAL A 90 2.56 6.65 -8.76
C VAL A 90 3.91 6.02 -8.42
N VAL A 91 4.46 5.17 -9.29
CA VAL A 91 5.78 4.55 -9.09
C VAL A 91 6.89 5.61 -9.05
N ASN A 92 6.84 6.63 -9.92
CA ASN A 92 7.79 7.73 -9.91
C ASN A 92 7.75 8.51 -8.59
N TRP A 93 6.56 8.79 -8.06
CA TRP A 93 6.42 9.38 -6.73
C TRP A 93 6.97 8.47 -5.63
N VAL A 94 6.73 7.16 -5.70
CA VAL A 94 7.32 6.23 -4.72
C VAL A 94 8.83 6.25 -4.79
N ARG A 95 9.46 6.36 -5.97
CA ARG A 95 10.93 6.45 -6.09
C ARG A 95 11.46 7.77 -5.56
N GLU A 96 10.75 8.85 -5.84
CA GLU A 96 11.13 10.21 -5.45
C GLU A 96 9.88 10.98 -4.99
N PRO A 97 9.56 11.00 -3.68
CA PRO A 97 8.33 11.57 -3.14
C PRO A 97 8.42 13.10 -3.00
N VAL A 98 8.82 13.77 -4.08
CA VAL A 98 8.88 15.23 -4.18
C VAL A 98 7.53 15.79 -4.64
N GLU A 99 7.28 17.04 -4.28
CA GLU A 99 6.01 17.72 -4.57
C GLU A 99 5.68 17.75 -6.07
N HIS A 100 6.69 17.92 -6.93
CA HIS A 100 6.52 17.89 -8.38
C HIS A 100 5.87 16.59 -8.87
N ASN A 101 6.37 15.43 -8.43
CA ASN A 101 5.83 14.12 -8.82
C ASN A 101 4.41 13.91 -8.30
N ARG A 102 4.09 14.49 -7.13
CA ARG A 102 2.75 14.45 -6.55
C ARG A 102 1.75 15.33 -7.33
N GLU A 103 2.14 16.56 -7.68
CA GLU A 103 1.30 17.52 -8.42
C GLU A 103 0.89 16.98 -9.79
N VAL A 104 1.75 16.19 -10.45
CA VAL A 104 1.41 15.52 -11.72
C VAL A 104 0.17 14.62 -11.58
N LEU A 105 0.00 13.95 -10.44
CA LEU A 105 -1.14 13.08 -10.15
C LEU A 105 -2.39 13.89 -9.74
N GLY A 106 -2.21 15.07 -9.16
CA GLY A 106 -3.29 15.95 -8.66
C GLY A 106 -3.93 16.87 -9.70
N LYS A 107 -3.57 16.76 -10.98
CA LYS A 107 -4.11 17.64 -12.03
C LYS A 107 -5.65 17.49 -12.15
N PRO A 108 -6.40 18.62 -12.18
CA PRO A 108 -7.86 18.60 -12.32
C PRO A 108 -8.34 17.80 -13.53
N GLY A 109 -9.48 17.12 -13.39
CA GLY A 109 -10.08 16.30 -14.46
C GLY A 109 -9.72 14.81 -14.43
N ARG A 110 -8.83 14.38 -13.54
CA ARG A 110 -8.46 12.96 -13.33
C ARG A 110 -9.33 12.26 -12.27
N GLY A 111 -10.63 12.57 -12.21
CA GLY A 111 -11.59 11.96 -11.29
C GLY A 111 -11.86 10.48 -11.62
N ASP A 112 -10.82 9.65 -11.51
CA ASP A 112 -10.83 8.23 -11.82
C ASP A 112 -11.06 7.41 -10.54
N SER A 113 -12.16 6.65 -10.54
CA SER A 113 -12.53 5.72 -9.47
C SER A 113 -12.02 4.30 -9.71
N SER A 114 -11.22 4.09 -10.75
CA SER A 114 -10.52 2.83 -10.99
C SER A 114 -9.56 2.50 -9.83
N PRO A 115 -9.15 1.23 -9.67
CA PRO A 115 -8.11 0.85 -8.72
C PRO A 115 -6.83 1.70 -8.86
N ILE A 116 -6.39 2.01 -10.09
CA ILE A 116 -5.22 2.88 -10.33
C ILE A 116 -5.53 4.33 -9.96
N GLY A 117 -6.74 4.82 -10.25
CA GLY A 117 -7.18 6.16 -9.86
C GLY A 117 -7.23 6.36 -8.33
N LEU A 118 -7.71 5.35 -7.59
CA LEU A 118 -7.70 5.35 -6.12
C LEU A 118 -6.27 5.37 -5.56
N MET A 119 -5.32 4.67 -6.20
CA MET A 119 -3.89 4.76 -5.83
C MET A 119 -3.35 6.19 -6.03
N ALA A 120 -3.65 6.81 -7.17
CA ALA A 120 -3.25 8.18 -7.44
C ALA A 120 -3.81 9.18 -6.41
N GLN A 121 -5.08 9.00 -6.03
CA GLN A 121 -5.69 9.78 -4.95
C GLN A 121 -4.94 9.57 -3.63
N GLY A 122 -4.55 8.34 -3.31
CA GLY A 122 -3.72 8.03 -2.14
C GLY A 122 -2.43 8.86 -2.10
N VAL A 123 -1.74 9.01 -3.25
CA VAL A 123 -0.54 9.87 -3.38
C VAL A 123 -0.87 11.35 -3.19
N VAL A 124 -1.94 11.85 -3.84
CA VAL A 124 -2.35 13.25 -3.73
C VAL A 124 -2.68 13.62 -2.29
N LEU A 125 -3.34 12.72 -1.56
CA LEU A 125 -3.81 12.86 -0.19
C LEU A 125 -2.73 12.59 0.87
N THR A 126 -1.47 12.49 0.47
CA THR A 126 -0.33 12.48 1.40
C THR A 126 -0.02 13.85 2.01
N LEU A 127 -0.70 14.92 1.54
CA LEU A 127 -0.63 16.26 2.12
C LEU A 127 -1.52 16.41 3.35
N ASP A 128 -1.17 17.37 4.19
CA ASP A 128 -2.00 17.85 5.29
C ASP A 128 -3.17 18.74 4.81
N ASN A 129 -3.38 18.90 3.50
CA ASN A 129 -4.40 19.77 2.92
C ASN A 129 -5.24 19.04 1.84
N LEU A 130 -6.55 18.92 2.10
CA LEU A 130 -7.57 18.42 1.16
C LEU A 130 -8.10 19.49 0.21
N SER A 131 -7.91 20.76 0.53
CA SER A 131 -8.42 21.87 -0.27
C SER A 131 -7.59 22.02 -1.54
N PRO A 132 -8.23 22.18 -2.71
CA PRO A 132 -7.52 22.55 -3.93
C PRO A 132 -7.00 23.99 -3.88
N LEU A 133 -7.52 24.82 -2.95
CA LEU A 133 -7.10 26.20 -2.74
C LEU A 133 -6.01 26.23 -1.67
N LYS A 134 -4.79 26.64 -2.07
CA LYS A 134 -3.64 26.75 -1.15
C LYS A 134 -3.93 27.70 0.02
N ASP A 135 -4.71 28.75 -0.21
CA ASP A 135 -5.02 29.79 0.79
C ASP A 135 -6.14 29.39 1.76
N HIS A 136 -6.83 28.27 1.52
CA HIS A 136 -7.92 27.78 2.38
C HIS A 136 -7.69 26.32 2.76
N PRO A 137 -6.68 26.01 3.58
CA PRO A 137 -6.31 24.64 3.88
C PRO A 137 -7.39 23.91 4.68
N VAL A 138 -7.69 22.67 4.29
CA VAL A 138 -8.57 21.74 5.01
C VAL A 138 -7.71 20.58 5.48
N ALA A 139 -7.61 20.38 6.79
CA ALA A 139 -6.78 19.33 7.36
C ALA A 139 -7.12 17.94 6.80
N CYS A 140 -6.12 17.22 6.31
CA CYS A 140 -6.28 15.83 5.89
C CYS A 140 -6.29 14.92 7.12
N PRO A 141 -7.33 14.07 7.31
CA PRO A 141 -7.30 13.06 8.35
C PRO A 141 -6.09 12.13 8.21
N ALA A 142 -5.41 11.85 9.33
CA ALA A 142 -4.30 10.92 9.34
C ALA A 142 -4.70 9.54 8.78
N GLY A 143 -3.82 8.94 7.97
CA GLY A 143 -4.04 7.62 7.38
C GLY A 143 -4.97 7.59 6.16
N LEU A 144 -5.42 8.74 5.64
CA LEU A 144 -6.26 8.77 4.44
C LEU A 144 -5.57 8.12 3.21
N ALA A 145 -4.26 8.35 3.03
CA ALA A 145 -3.48 7.68 1.99
C ALA A 145 -3.48 6.15 2.15
N HIS A 146 -3.36 5.64 3.38
CA HIS A 146 -3.43 4.20 3.71
C HIS A 146 -4.83 3.65 3.41
N ARG A 147 -5.90 4.39 3.72
CA ARG A 147 -7.30 4.03 3.39
C ARG A 147 -7.48 3.90 1.88
N MET A 148 -7.04 4.90 1.12
CA MET A 148 -7.14 4.88 -0.34
C MET A 148 -6.35 3.72 -0.95
N THR A 149 -5.16 3.45 -0.43
CA THR A 149 -4.33 2.31 -0.85
C THR A 149 -5.05 0.98 -0.58
N GLY A 150 -5.55 0.78 0.65
CA GLY A 150 -6.28 -0.44 0.99
C GLY A 150 -7.52 -0.65 0.12
N LEU A 151 -8.29 0.42 -0.15
CA LEU A 151 -9.42 0.39 -1.07
C LEU A 151 -8.99 0.06 -2.51
N ALA A 152 -7.89 0.64 -2.99
CA ALA A 152 -7.37 0.36 -4.32
C ALA A 152 -6.96 -1.10 -4.50
N VAL A 153 -6.32 -1.70 -3.48
CA VAL A 153 -5.93 -3.13 -3.50
C VAL A 153 -7.16 -4.04 -3.46
N LEU A 154 -8.16 -3.72 -2.63
CA LEU A 154 -9.43 -4.46 -2.61
C LEU A 154 -10.18 -4.36 -3.94
N ALA A 155 -10.20 -3.17 -4.53
CA ALA A 155 -10.79 -2.92 -5.83
C ALA A 155 -10.04 -3.68 -6.93
N ALA A 156 -8.72 -3.71 -6.91
CA ALA A 156 -7.91 -4.53 -7.82
C ALA A 156 -8.22 -6.02 -7.68
N ALA A 157 -8.24 -6.56 -6.45
CA ALA A 157 -8.56 -7.96 -6.23
C ALA A 157 -9.97 -8.33 -6.74
N SER A 158 -10.92 -7.38 -6.74
CA SER A 158 -12.25 -7.58 -7.32
C SER A 158 -12.27 -7.72 -8.84
N ARG A 159 -11.22 -7.27 -9.52
CA ARG A 159 -11.03 -7.36 -10.98
C ARG A 159 -10.24 -8.58 -11.40
N TRP A 160 -9.73 -9.37 -10.46
CA TRP A 160 -8.95 -10.56 -10.78
C TRP A 160 -9.77 -11.55 -11.63
N PRO A 161 -9.23 -12.08 -12.75
CA PRO A 161 -9.99 -12.91 -13.65
C PRO A 161 -10.29 -14.29 -13.06
N GLY A 162 -11.50 -14.80 -13.30
CA GLY A 162 -11.93 -16.15 -12.94
C GLY A 162 -12.35 -16.33 -11.48
N ARG A 163 -12.45 -17.58 -11.03
CA ARG A 163 -12.95 -17.96 -9.69
C ARG A 163 -11.87 -17.88 -8.59
N LYS A 164 -10.62 -17.52 -8.93
CA LYS A 164 -9.46 -17.52 -8.02
C LYS A 164 -9.23 -16.20 -7.27
N ARG A 165 -10.32 -15.50 -6.93
CA ARG A 165 -10.24 -14.22 -6.21
C ARG A 165 -9.61 -14.37 -4.82
N ALA A 166 -9.88 -15.48 -4.13
CA ALA A 166 -9.27 -15.78 -2.84
C ALA A 166 -7.74 -15.92 -2.94
N ASP A 167 -7.25 -16.64 -3.96
CA ASP A 167 -5.81 -16.80 -4.22
C ASP A 167 -5.13 -15.46 -4.51
N CYS A 168 -5.79 -14.57 -5.27
CA CYS A 168 -5.31 -13.21 -5.53
C CYS A 168 -5.19 -12.40 -4.25
N LEU A 169 -6.20 -12.45 -3.38
CA LEU A 169 -6.18 -11.74 -2.11
C LEU A 169 -5.05 -12.26 -1.21
N ASN A 170 -4.87 -13.58 -1.13
CA ASN A 170 -3.77 -14.19 -0.38
C ASN A 170 -2.41 -13.78 -0.94
N HIS A 171 -2.28 -13.73 -2.26
CA HIS A 171 -1.06 -13.26 -2.91
C HIS A 171 -0.76 -11.79 -2.60
N PHE A 172 -1.77 -10.92 -2.60
CA PHE A 172 -1.60 -9.51 -2.24
C PHE A 172 -1.25 -9.31 -0.77
N VAL A 173 -1.82 -10.12 0.12
CA VAL A 173 -1.44 -10.14 1.54
C VAL A 173 0.02 -10.57 1.69
N ALA A 174 0.43 -11.67 1.05
CA ALA A 174 1.82 -12.14 1.07
C ALA A 174 2.79 -11.05 0.58
N LEU A 175 2.47 -10.41 -0.55
CA LEU A 175 3.28 -9.32 -1.10
C LEU A 175 3.38 -8.12 -0.16
N GLY A 176 2.35 -7.85 0.63
CA GLY A 176 2.36 -6.77 1.62
C GLY A 176 3.21 -7.11 2.85
N VAL A 177 3.21 -8.38 3.27
CA VAL A 177 4.13 -8.89 4.30
C VAL A 177 5.57 -8.82 3.79
N ASP A 178 5.83 -9.22 2.55
CA ASP A 178 7.16 -9.13 1.94
C ASP A 178 7.68 -7.68 1.96
N VAL A 179 6.85 -6.71 1.57
CA VAL A 179 7.20 -5.28 1.66
C VAL A 179 7.45 -4.83 3.10
N ALA A 180 6.63 -5.30 4.07
CA ALA A 180 6.85 -5.01 5.49
C ALA A 180 8.17 -5.60 6.02
N ASP A 181 8.62 -6.72 5.45
CA ASP A 181 9.90 -7.36 5.73
C ASP A 181 11.08 -6.72 4.97
N GLY A 182 10.84 -5.66 4.20
CA GLY A 182 11.86 -4.94 3.44
C GLY A 182 12.23 -5.59 2.11
N LEU A 183 11.44 -6.57 1.65
CA LEU A 183 11.60 -7.17 0.34
C LEU A 183 10.95 -6.27 -0.73
N HIS A 184 11.42 -6.38 -1.96
CA HIS A 184 10.87 -5.68 -3.13
C HIS A 184 10.88 -4.15 -3.05
N LEU A 185 11.75 -3.53 -2.25
CA LEU A 185 11.85 -2.07 -2.20
C LEU A 185 12.25 -1.47 -3.55
N TRP A 186 11.93 -0.20 -3.74
CA TRP A 186 12.07 0.52 -5.02
C TRP A 186 13.53 0.82 -5.46
N ALA A 187 14.54 0.52 -4.63
CA ALA A 187 15.97 0.70 -4.96
C ALA A 187 16.86 -0.23 -4.12
N ASP A 188 18.06 -0.57 -4.63
CA ASP A 188 19.00 -1.49 -3.97
C ASP A 188 19.49 -0.98 -2.60
N GLU A 189 19.69 0.34 -2.46
CA GLU A 189 20.04 1.01 -1.19
C GLU A 189 18.82 1.49 -0.39
N ALA A 190 17.60 1.12 -0.81
CA ALA A 190 16.40 1.57 -0.11
C ALA A 190 16.40 1.13 1.35
N MET A 191 17.02 -0.02 1.66
CA MET A 191 17.11 -0.51 3.04
C MET A 191 17.90 0.42 3.96
N ASP A 192 19.09 0.87 3.53
CA ASP A 192 19.97 1.72 4.34
C ASP A 192 19.38 3.12 4.59
N ARG A 193 18.49 3.56 3.71
CA ARG A 193 17.82 4.86 3.77
C ARG A 193 16.44 4.80 4.44
N HIS A 194 16.01 3.62 4.91
CA HIS A 194 14.71 3.44 5.56
C HIS A 194 14.86 3.24 7.07
N ALA A 195 14.46 4.25 7.85
CA ALA A 195 14.60 4.25 9.32
C ALA A 195 13.61 3.31 10.07
N GLY A 196 12.98 2.35 9.39
CA GLY A 196 11.86 1.56 9.93
C GLY A 196 11.83 0.09 9.52
N LEU A 197 12.88 -0.44 8.90
CA LEU A 197 12.93 -1.85 8.51
C LEU A 197 13.36 -2.75 9.66
N ARG A 198 12.92 -4.02 9.60
CA ARG A 198 13.45 -5.11 10.43
C ARG A 198 14.96 -5.29 10.15
N LEU A 199 15.81 -4.78 11.02
CA LEU A 199 17.19 -5.27 11.18
C LEU A 199 17.11 -6.74 11.63
N GLY A 200 17.01 -7.69 10.68
CA GLY A 200 17.02 -9.13 11.00
C GLY A 200 16.24 -10.09 10.10
N SER A 201 15.58 -9.65 9.01
CA SER A 201 14.80 -10.56 8.13
C SER A 201 15.62 -11.23 7.01
N VAL A 202 16.89 -10.84 6.80
CA VAL A 202 17.73 -11.34 5.69
C VAL A 202 18.09 -12.84 5.81
N THR A 203 17.65 -13.55 6.86
CA THR A 203 17.99 -14.96 7.12
C THR A 203 16.90 -15.98 6.79
N THR A 204 16.01 -15.75 5.81
CA THR A 204 15.27 -16.87 5.21
C THR A 204 15.98 -17.35 3.94
N SER A 205 16.82 -18.36 4.14
CA SER A 205 17.44 -19.21 3.13
C SER A 205 16.39 -20.07 2.39
N GLY A 206 15.40 -19.44 1.77
CA GLY A 206 14.47 -20.07 0.86
C GLY A 206 14.67 -19.43 -0.51
N THR A 207 14.88 -20.24 -1.55
CA THR A 207 14.88 -19.82 -2.94
C THR A 207 13.49 -19.31 -3.34
N HIS A 208 13.10 -18.13 -2.86
CA HIS A 208 12.11 -17.33 -3.54
C HIS A 208 12.79 -16.70 -4.75
N PRO A 209 12.18 -16.73 -5.95
CA PRO A 209 12.72 -16.05 -7.11
C PRO A 209 12.69 -14.55 -6.82
N SER A 210 13.78 -14.03 -6.27
CA SER A 210 14.05 -12.60 -6.00
C SER A 210 14.33 -11.83 -7.30
N GLY A 211 13.74 -12.26 -8.41
CA GLY A 211 13.77 -11.52 -9.66
C GLY A 211 13.03 -10.21 -9.43
N ASN A 212 13.78 -9.11 -9.39
CA ASN A 212 13.24 -7.76 -9.30
C ASN A 212 12.37 -7.55 -10.55
N ILE A 213 11.06 -7.74 -10.42
CA ILE A 213 10.10 -7.77 -11.54
C ILE A 213 10.05 -6.46 -12.37
N TRP A 214 10.81 -5.46 -11.95
CA TRP A 214 10.90 -4.10 -12.47
C TRP A 214 11.93 -3.87 -13.57
N GLU A 215 12.90 -4.78 -13.76
CA GLU A 215 13.87 -4.66 -14.86
C GLU A 215 13.21 -4.69 -16.25
N LYS A 216 11.94 -5.11 -16.32
CA LYS A 216 11.17 -5.26 -17.56
C LYS A 216 10.19 -4.12 -17.86
N TRP A 217 10.20 -3.05 -17.07
CA TRP A 217 9.28 -1.90 -17.19
C TRP A 217 9.97 -0.61 -17.66
N GLN A 218 11.01 -0.73 -18.52
CA GLN A 218 11.60 0.42 -19.23
C GLN A 218 10.73 0.83 -20.43
#